data_AF-H0Q5U6-F1
#
_entry.id   AF-H0Q5U6-F1
#
_cell.length_a   1.000
_cell.length_b   1.000
_cell.length_c   1.000
_cell.angle_alpha   90.00
_cell.angle_beta   90.00
_cell.angle_gamma   90.00
#
_symmetry.space_group_name_H-M   'P 1'
#
loop_
_entity.id
_entity.type
_entity.pdbx_description
1 polymer ?
#
loop_
_entity_poly.entity_id
_entity_poly.type
_entity_poly.pdbx_seq_one_letter_code
_entity_poly.pdbx_strand_id
1 'polypeptide(L)' 'MTHAPGQGAAGVADGLGVLVAQAAEAFFLWRGLQSEMAPVIDQFRKA' A
#
# COMPACT_ATOMS: atom_id res chain seq x y z
N MET A 1 -1.52 1.75 17.16
CA MET A 1 -1.53 0.39 16.56
C MET A 1 -0.90 -0.64 17.50
N THR A 2 -1.36 -0.78 18.74
CA THR A 2 -0.70 -1.65 19.74
C THR A 2 -1.51 -2.89 20.10
N HIS A 3 -2.79 -2.95 19.71
CA HIS A 3 -3.68 -4.04 20.11
C HIS A 3 -3.32 -5.37 19.44
N ALA A 4 -2.98 -5.37 18.14
CA ALA A 4 -2.61 -6.59 17.42
C ALA A 4 -1.23 -7.16 17.87
N PRO A 5 -0.14 -6.36 17.96
CA PRO A 5 1.12 -6.86 18.50
C PRO A 5 1.02 -7.28 19.97
N GLY A 6 0.25 -6.55 20.78
CA GLY A 6 0.03 -6.86 22.19
C GLY A 6 -0.72 -8.17 22.45
N GLN A 7 -1.33 -8.77 21.42
CA GLN A 7 -2.01 -10.06 21.46
C GLN A 7 -1.27 -11.15 20.68
N GLY A 8 0.02 -10.95 20.37
CA GLY A 8 0.86 -11.98 19.75
C GLY A 8 0.70 -12.12 18.23
N ALA A 9 0.17 -11.10 17.53
CA ALA A 9 0.16 -11.11 16.08
C ALA A 9 1.59 -11.18 15.51
N ALA A 10 1.83 -12.12 14.60
CA ALA A 10 3.14 -12.34 13.97
C ALA A 10 3.61 -11.17 13.08
N GLY A 11 2.69 -10.27 12.70
CA GLY A 11 3.00 -9.08 11.93
C GLY A 11 1.80 -8.14 11.85
N VAL A 12 2.07 -6.89 11.51
CA VAL A 12 1.06 -5.86 11.27
C VAL A 12 1.43 -5.13 9.99
N ALA A 13 0.44 -4.95 9.11
CA ALA A 13 0.54 -4.08 7.96
C ALA A 13 -0.44 -2.91 8.14
N ASP A 14 -0.07 -1.76 7.60
CA ASP A 14 -0.99 -0.63 7.45
C ASP A 14 -1.79 -0.75 6.14
N GLY A 15 -2.59 0.27 5.83
CA GLY A 15 -3.39 0.35 4.61
C GLY A 15 -2.66 0.88 3.38
N LEU A 16 -1.38 1.24 3.45
CA LEU A 16 -0.69 1.97 2.38
C LEU A 16 -0.65 1.17 1.07
N GLY A 17 -0.39 -0.13 1.15
CA GLY A 17 -0.35 -0.99 -0.03
C GLY A 17 -1.71 -1.07 -0.74
N VAL A 18 -2.81 -1.12 0.03
CA VAL A 18 -4.18 -1.14 -0.52
C VAL A 18 -4.50 0.20 -1.19
N LEU A 19 -4.15 1.32 -0.56
CA LEU A 19 -4.37 2.65 -1.12
C LEU A 19 -3.65 2.81 -2.47
N VAL A 20 -2.37 2.42 -2.54
CA VAL A 20 -1.60 2.52 -3.78
C VAL A 20 -2.15 1.56 -4.84
N ALA A 21 -2.58 0.36 -4.47
CA ALA A 21 -3.19 -0.58 -5.41
C ALA A 21 -4.49 -0.05 -6.02
N GLN A 22 -5.35 0.57 -5.22
CA GLN A 22 -6.57 1.21 -5.72
C GLN A 22 -6.26 2.37 -6.68
N ALA A 23 -5.26 3.19 -6.36
CA ALA A 23 -4.83 4.27 -7.25
C ALA A 23 -4.24 3.73 -8.56
N ALA A 24 -3.46 2.65 -8.51
CA ALA A 24 -2.91 1.99 -9.70
C ALA A 24 -4.03 1.42 -10.59
N GLU A 25 -5.07 0.82 -10.01
CA GLU A 25 -6.23 0.32 -10.76
C GLU A 25 -7.00 1.46 -11.44
N ALA A 26 -7.29 2.55 -10.71
CA ALA A 26 -7.92 3.74 -11.29
C ALA A 26 -7.07 4.35 -12.42
N PHE A 27 -5.74 4.40 -12.23
CA PHE A 27 -4.81 4.87 -13.25
C PHE A 27 -4.85 3.98 -14.49
N PHE A 28 -4.89 2.66 -14.33
CA PHE A 28 -5.02 1.71 -15.44
C PHE A 28 -6.33 1.93 -16.20
N LEU A 29 -7.45 2.10 -15.50
CA LEU A 29 -8.75 2.40 -16.13
C LEU A 29 -8.72 3.67 -16.99
N TRP A 30 -8.00 4.71 -16.55
CA TRP A 30 -7.93 5.98 -17.29
C TRP A 30 -6.87 6.04 -18.37
N ARG A 31 -5.77 5.30 -18.21
CA ARG A 31 -4.57 5.46 -19.05
C ARG A 31 -4.23 4.21 -19.86
N GLY A 32 -4.82 3.06 -19.54
CA GLY A 32 -4.48 1.76 -20.13
C GLY A 32 -3.06 1.30 -19.86
N LEU A 33 -2.36 1.89 -18.88
CA LEU A 33 -0.98 1.61 -18.56
C LEU A 33 -0.86 1.04 -17.14
N GLN A 34 -0.18 -0.10 -17.02
CA GLN A 34 0.08 -0.71 -15.73
C GLN A 34 1.17 0.08 -14.99
N SER A 35 0.90 0.44 -13.74
CA SER A 35 1.86 1.16 -12.88
C SER A 35 2.63 0.21 -11.96
N GLU A 36 3.93 0.47 -11.77
CA GLU A 36 4.71 -0.21 -10.75
C GLU A 36 4.43 0.38 -9.36
N MET A 37 3.93 -0.44 -8.43
CA MET A 37 3.51 0.04 -7.11
C MET A 37 4.65 0.15 -6.09
N ALA A 38 5.65 -0.74 -6.16
CA ALA A 38 6.77 -0.78 -5.22
C ALA A 38 7.50 0.58 -5.07
N PRO A 39 7.90 1.27 -6.16
CA PRO A 39 8.58 2.55 -6.02
C PRO A 39 7.69 3.66 -5.43
N VAL A 40 6.37 3.59 -5.64
CA VAL A 40 5.41 4.55 -5.08
C VAL A 40 5.23 4.32 -3.58
N ILE A 41 5.06 3.07 -3.16
CA ILE A 41 4.98 2.69 -1.74
C ILE A 41 6.26 3.13 -1.01
N ASP A 42 7.43 2.90 -1.61
CA ASP A 42 8.72 3.29 -1.03
C ASP A 42 8.86 4.79 -0.87
N GLN A 43 8.32 5.61 -1.79
CA GLN A 43 8.32 7.07 -1.66
C GLN A 43 7.48 7.52 -0.47
N PHE A 44 6.30 6.95 -0.28
CA PHE A 44 5.44 7.27 0.88
C PHE A 44 6.03 6.80 2.21
N ARG A 45 6.79 5.70 2.23
CA ARG A 45 7.47 5.21 3.44
C ARG A 45 8.68 6.06 3.84
N LYS A 46 9.24 6.85 2.91
CA LYS A 46 10.39 7.73 3.14
C LYS A 46 10.00 9.15 3.57
N ALA A 47 8.73 9.52 3.43
CA ALA A 47 8.16 10.81 3.83
C ALA A 47 7.75 10.81 5.31
#